data_AF-A0A4S9AYW9-F1
#
_entry.id   AF-A0A4S9AYW9-F1
#
_cell.length_a   1.000
_cell.length_b   1.000
_cell.length_c   1.000
_cell.angle_alpha   90.00
_cell.angle_beta   90.00
_cell.angle_gamma   90.00
#
_symmetry.space_group_name_H-M   'P 1'
#
loop_
_entity.id
_entity.type
_entity.pdbx_description
1 polymer ?
#
loop_
_entity_poly.entity_id
_entity_poly.type
_entity_poly.pdbx_seq_one_letter_code
_entity_poly.pdbx_strand_id
1 'polypeptide(L)'
;MPHEPLITNLTLFYQTLAALQHISPSDILLPPNQISLTAANDAGLCPEAIDLLNRLPHLCSDISTLPILPDGTQAVFYTSEDECLEWSRTPTYQDAPEIASSAFVLTNPNIYGTSLIYDTVTSKLLPWEAWGKHVDFEIAEMENPFEDCDGDAKPAGEILKSWIGNFITLAWVPFGDQIVVEPDEDEVRDAMRDADVMVQYQAQFIQWSFRDVYMAAGWDATAEDLETASKDFDIVEFARMQAEWLDETEEVLNVAYEQQWPWQKIRMELGGELAENQRARLLDAVIGDGYQQRRIEL
;
A
#
# COMPACT_ATOMS: atom_id res chain seq x y z
N MET A 1 17.90 -14.42 16.10
CA MET A 1 16.94 -14.24 17.22
C MET A 1 15.53 -14.58 16.72
N PRO A 2 14.55 -14.94 17.57
CA PRO A 2 13.22 -15.41 17.11
C PRO A 2 12.51 -14.40 16.18
N HIS A 3 12.71 -13.10 16.38
CA HIS A 3 12.06 -12.03 15.61
C HIS A 3 12.90 -11.47 14.45
N GLU A 4 14.08 -12.07 14.17
CA GLU A 4 14.95 -11.64 13.07
C GLU A 4 14.24 -11.58 11.72
N PRO A 5 13.36 -12.55 11.37
CA PRO A 5 12.62 -12.49 10.11
C PRO A 5 11.71 -11.26 10.03
N LEU A 6 11.07 -10.84 11.13
CA LEU A 6 10.25 -9.63 11.11
C LEU A 6 11.12 -8.40 10.87
N ILE A 7 12.18 -8.21 11.66
CA ILE A 7 13.08 -7.05 11.55
C ILE A 7 13.65 -6.94 10.14
N THR A 8 14.15 -8.05 9.59
CA THR A 8 14.76 -8.07 8.25
C THR A 8 13.76 -7.73 7.16
N ASN A 9 12.58 -8.39 7.15
CA ASN A 9 11.62 -8.17 6.06
C ASN A 9 10.91 -6.82 6.19
N LEU A 10 10.67 -6.31 7.40
CA LEU A 10 10.09 -4.98 7.57
C LEU A 10 11.08 -3.88 7.16
N THR A 11 12.36 -4.06 7.47
CA THR A 11 13.43 -3.16 6.99
C THR A 11 13.47 -3.15 5.47
N LEU A 12 13.48 -4.33 4.84
CA LEU A 12 13.51 -4.45 3.38
C LEU A 12 12.25 -3.86 2.75
N PHE A 13 11.08 -4.02 3.38
CA PHE A 13 9.83 -3.42 2.94
C PHE A 13 9.91 -1.90 2.87
N TYR A 14 10.33 -1.24 3.96
CA TYR A 14 10.49 0.22 3.96
C TYR A 14 11.59 0.69 3.00
N GLN A 15 12.69 -0.04 2.88
CA GLN A 15 13.72 0.25 1.88
C GLN A 15 13.20 0.14 0.44
N THR A 16 12.28 -0.79 0.18
CA THR A 16 11.64 -0.95 -1.13
C THR A 16 10.77 0.27 -1.45
N LEU A 17 9.95 0.74 -0.50
CA LEU A 17 9.15 1.96 -0.64
C LEU A 17 10.05 3.18 -0.91
N ALA A 18 11.17 3.30 -0.19
CA ALA A 18 12.12 4.39 -0.37
C ALA A 18 12.85 4.33 -1.72
N ALA A 19 13.21 3.13 -2.20
CA ALA A 19 13.83 2.95 -3.50
C ALA A 19 12.89 3.42 -4.64
N LEU A 20 11.60 3.12 -4.51
CA LEU A 20 10.55 3.57 -5.41
C LEU A 20 10.14 5.04 -5.22
N GLN A 21 10.85 5.82 -4.41
CA GLN A 21 10.56 7.23 -4.14
C GLN A 21 9.16 7.50 -3.54
N HIS A 22 8.49 6.48 -3.00
CA HIS A 22 7.21 6.65 -2.31
C HIS A 22 7.39 7.36 -0.96
N ILE A 23 8.48 7.03 -0.27
CA ILE A 23 8.95 7.71 0.94
C ILE A 23 10.40 8.14 0.75
N SER A 24 10.88 9.07 1.58
CA SER A 24 12.29 9.40 1.63
C SER A 24 13.06 8.36 2.48
N PRO A 25 14.31 8.02 2.14
CA PRO A 25 15.17 7.22 3.02
C PRO A 25 15.34 7.83 4.43
N SER A 26 15.19 9.15 4.57
CA SER A 26 15.24 9.83 5.87
C SER A 26 14.05 9.50 6.77
N ASP A 27 12.96 9.00 6.19
CA ASP A 27 11.72 8.72 6.93
C ASP A 27 11.82 7.38 7.68
N ILE A 28 12.86 6.58 7.40
CA ILE A 28 13.11 5.29 8.03
C ILE A 28 13.98 5.48 9.27
N LEU A 29 13.40 5.25 10.44
CA LEU A 29 14.06 5.30 11.74
C LEU A 29 14.66 3.92 12.08
N LEU A 30 15.97 3.81 11.86
CA LEU A 30 16.71 2.57 12.13
C LEU A 30 16.91 2.34 13.65
N PRO A 31 16.79 1.09 14.12
CA PRO A 31 16.99 0.76 15.53
C PRO A 31 18.45 1.01 16.00
N PRO A 32 18.67 1.20 17.31
CA PRO A 32 17.70 1.12 18.40
C PRO A 32 16.85 2.38 18.51
N ASN A 33 15.54 2.18 18.56
CA ASN A 33 14.54 3.23 18.74
C ASN A 33 14.19 3.37 20.23
N GLN A 34 13.68 4.54 20.64
CA GLN A 34 13.27 4.80 22.03
C GLN A 34 11.76 4.99 22.09
N ILE A 35 11.03 3.96 22.52
CA ILE A 35 9.61 4.08 22.81
C ILE A 35 9.39 4.43 24.30
N SER A 36 8.30 5.15 24.60
CA SER A 36 7.95 5.50 25.97
C SER A 36 7.59 4.24 26.78
N LEU A 37 8.46 3.85 27.70
CA LEU A 37 8.22 2.67 28.56
C LEU A 37 6.95 2.82 29.41
N THR A 38 6.68 4.03 29.92
CA THR A 38 5.47 4.28 30.71
C THR A 38 4.22 4.07 29.85
N ALA A 39 4.15 4.71 28.68
CA ALA A 39 3.00 4.58 27.80
C ALA A 39 2.83 3.15 27.27
N ALA A 40 3.92 2.42 27.02
CA ALA A 40 3.85 1.03 26.56
C ALA A 40 3.31 0.08 27.65
N ASN A 41 3.70 0.30 28.91
CA ASN A 41 3.15 -0.44 30.04
C ASN A 41 1.68 -0.08 30.29
N ASP A 42 1.32 1.20 30.18
CA ASP A 42 -0.06 1.67 30.34
C ASP A 42 -0.98 1.13 29.23
N ALA A 43 -0.45 0.93 28.02
CA ALA A 43 -1.13 0.22 26.92
C ALA A 43 -1.23 -1.30 27.14
N GLY A 44 -0.60 -1.85 28.18
CA GLY A 44 -0.65 -3.27 28.52
C GLY A 44 0.25 -4.18 27.67
N LEU A 45 1.29 -3.63 27.03
CA LEU A 45 2.28 -4.44 26.31
C LEU A 45 3.21 -5.20 27.29
N CYS A 46 3.58 -6.42 26.95
CA CYS A 46 4.53 -7.20 27.74
C CYS A 46 6.00 -6.76 27.47
N PRO A 47 6.95 -7.06 28.38
CA PRO A 47 8.36 -6.66 28.21
C PRO A 47 9.00 -7.13 26.90
N GLU A 48 8.64 -8.32 26.42
CA GLU A 48 9.14 -8.89 25.17
C GLU A 48 8.65 -8.11 23.94
N ALA A 49 7.39 -7.68 23.93
CA ALA A 49 6.83 -6.83 22.87
C ALA A 49 7.49 -5.44 22.87
N ILE A 50 7.68 -4.85 24.05
CA ILE A 50 8.39 -3.57 24.23
C ILE A 50 9.83 -3.68 23.73
N ASP A 51 10.56 -4.72 24.11
CA ASP A 51 11.94 -4.96 23.67
C ASP A 51 12.03 -5.17 22.15
N LEU A 52 11.05 -5.83 21.54
CA LEU A 52 11.01 -5.97 20.09
C LEU A 52 10.71 -4.64 19.39
N LEU A 53 9.75 -3.86 19.87
CA LEU A 53 9.41 -2.54 19.30
C LEU A 53 10.60 -1.59 19.29
N ASN A 54 11.48 -1.62 20.31
CA ASN A 54 12.72 -0.83 20.31
C ASN A 54 13.76 -1.30 19.26
N ARG A 55 13.61 -2.52 18.74
CA ARG A 55 14.53 -3.15 17.77
C ARG A 55 13.99 -3.17 16.34
N LEU A 56 12.72 -2.81 16.13
CA LEU A 56 12.14 -2.71 14.80
C LEU A 56 12.56 -1.41 14.10
N PRO A 57 12.65 -1.40 12.75
CA PRO A 57 12.61 -0.16 12.01
C PRO A 57 11.23 0.50 12.16
N HIS A 58 11.21 1.81 12.35
CA HIS A 58 9.97 2.61 12.36
C HIS A 58 9.96 3.60 11.20
N LEU A 59 8.79 4.12 10.89
CA LEU A 59 8.65 5.29 10.03
C LEU A 59 8.49 6.55 10.90
N CYS A 60 8.84 7.72 10.38
CA CYS A 60 8.61 8.99 11.07
C CYS A 60 7.16 9.47 10.89
N SER A 61 6.62 10.17 11.89
CA SER A 61 5.22 10.65 11.88
C SER A 61 4.90 11.69 10.80
N ASP A 62 5.93 12.27 10.16
CA ASP A 62 5.77 13.26 9.09
C ASP A 62 5.04 12.69 7.86
N ILE A 63 5.06 11.36 7.68
CA ILE A 63 4.36 10.66 6.60
C ILE A 63 3.06 9.97 7.06
N SER A 64 2.47 10.43 8.17
CA SER A 64 1.30 9.79 8.79
C SER A 64 0.06 9.67 7.92
N THR A 65 -0.08 10.51 6.90
CA THR A 65 -1.20 10.44 5.96
C THR A 65 -0.92 9.52 4.77
N LEU A 66 0.34 9.12 4.56
CA LEU A 66 0.74 8.39 3.37
C LEU A 66 0.43 6.89 3.53
N PRO A 67 -0.33 6.30 2.59
CA PRO A 67 -0.58 4.87 2.60
C PRO A 67 0.70 4.10 2.26
N ILE A 68 0.90 2.96 2.90
CA ILE A 68 2.00 2.02 2.64
C ILE A 68 1.51 0.74 1.93
N LEU A 69 0.19 0.57 1.76
CA LEU A 69 -0.44 -0.46 0.92
C LEU A 69 -1.53 0.15 0.02
N PRO A 70 -1.96 -0.56 -1.05
CA PRO A 70 -2.94 -0.03 -1.99
C PRO A 70 -4.36 0.19 -1.42
N ASP A 71 -4.71 -0.51 -0.35
CA ASP A 71 -6.02 -0.43 0.32
C ASP A 71 -6.14 0.80 1.25
N GLY A 72 -5.15 1.69 1.24
CA GLY A 72 -5.10 2.89 2.08
C GLY A 72 -4.53 2.64 3.48
N THR A 73 -3.98 1.46 3.75
CA THR A 73 -3.28 1.15 5.01
C THR A 73 -2.11 2.10 5.24
N GLN A 74 -1.99 2.65 6.44
CA GLN A 74 -0.95 3.58 6.89
C GLN A 74 -0.01 2.93 7.91
N ALA A 75 1.14 3.55 8.16
CA ALA A 75 2.07 3.12 9.21
C ALA A 75 1.60 3.54 10.61
N VAL A 76 2.11 2.87 11.65
CA VAL A 76 1.98 3.27 13.06
C VAL A 76 3.30 3.85 13.57
N PHE A 77 3.27 4.93 14.36
CA PHE A 77 4.43 5.75 14.71
C PHE A 77 4.81 5.70 16.19
N TYR A 78 5.26 4.52 16.65
CA TYR A 78 5.62 4.21 18.04
C TYR A 78 6.65 5.12 18.73
N THR A 79 7.34 5.97 17.97
CA THR A 79 8.42 6.86 18.46
C THR A 79 8.00 8.33 18.55
N SER A 80 6.80 8.68 18.09
CA SER A 80 6.28 10.05 18.18
C SER A 80 5.87 10.39 19.62
N GLU A 81 6.22 11.60 20.08
CA GLU A 81 5.77 12.12 21.38
C GLU A 81 4.24 12.33 21.42
N ASP A 82 3.62 12.52 20.24
CA ASP A 82 2.19 12.77 20.09
C ASP A 82 1.37 11.47 19.93
N GLU A 83 2.02 10.32 19.70
CA GLU A 83 1.29 9.06 19.55
C GLU A 83 0.93 8.42 20.89
N CYS A 84 -0.35 8.07 21.01
CA CYS A 84 -0.82 7.30 22.14
C CYS A 84 -0.61 5.81 21.85
N LEU A 85 0.31 5.18 22.60
CA LEU A 85 0.53 3.73 22.54
C LEU A 85 -0.71 2.91 22.94
N GLU A 86 -1.79 3.55 23.43
CA GLU A 86 -3.08 2.91 23.66
C GLU A 86 -3.60 2.17 22.42
N TRP A 87 -3.28 2.66 21.21
CA TRP A 87 -3.72 2.05 19.96
C TRP A 87 -2.88 0.84 19.52
N SER A 88 -1.76 0.58 20.20
CA SER A 88 -0.82 -0.50 19.84
C SER A 88 -1.46 -1.89 19.88
N ARG A 89 -2.57 -2.05 20.61
CA ARG A 89 -3.30 -3.32 20.78
C ARG A 89 -4.72 -3.30 20.19
N THR A 90 -5.07 -2.28 19.41
CA THR A 90 -6.43 -2.11 18.86
C THR A 90 -6.37 -2.05 17.32
N PRO A 91 -6.63 -3.16 16.61
CA PRO A 91 -6.41 -3.23 15.16
C PRO A 91 -7.37 -2.38 14.31
N THR A 92 -8.56 -2.04 14.81
CA THR A 92 -9.62 -1.42 13.98
C THR A 92 -9.96 0.03 14.34
N TYR A 93 -9.23 0.68 15.26
CA TYR A 93 -9.55 2.04 15.79
C TYR A 93 -10.98 2.22 16.34
N GLN A 94 -11.77 1.14 16.40
CA GLN A 94 -13.08 1.11 17.03
C GLN A 94 -12.94 0.79 18.52
N ASP A 95 -13.96 1.13 19.31
CA ASP A 95 -14.03 0.78 20.73
C ASP A 95 -13.64 -0.69 20.93
N ALA A 96 -12.86 -0.94 21.99
CA ALA A 96 -12.44 -2.24 22.51
C ALA A 96 -12.76 -3.43 21.58
N PRO A 97 -11.69 -3.96 21.01
CA PRO A 97 -10.92 -4.81 21.92
C PRO A 97 -9.42 -4.70 21.79
N GLU A 98 -8.81 -5.20 22.85
CA GLU A 98 -7.38 -5.36 22.97
C GLU A 98 -6.97 -6.76 22.53
N ILE A 99 -6.00 -6.86 21.63
CA ILE A 99 -5.29 -8.13 21.37
C ILE A 99 -4.39 -8.50 22.56
N ALA A 100 -3.84 -9.73 22.57
CA ALA A 100 -2.95 -10.19 23.64
C ALA A 100 -1.78 -9.21 23.92
N SER A 101 -1.32 -9.15 25.18
CA SER A 101 -0.21 -8.25 25.59
C SER A 101 1.14 -8.56 24.91
N SER A 102 1.28 -9.76 24.34
CA SER A 102 2.43 -10.17 23.54
C SER A 102 2.36 -9.70 22.08
N ALA A 103 1.24 -9.14 21.66
CA ALA A 103 0.98 -8.73 20.29
C ALA A 103 0.80 -7.21 20.16
N PHE A 104 1.12 -6.68 18.98
CA PHE A 104 1.00 -5.27 18.67
C PHE A 104 0.74 -5.04 17.17
N VAL A 105 0.15 -3.89 16.86
CA VAL A 105 -0.22 -3.46 15.51
C VAL A 105 0.96 -2.78 14.82
N LEU A 106 1.29 -3.18 13.59
CA LEU A 106 2.33 -2.56 12.76
C LEU A 106 1.77 -1.54 11.77
N THR A 107 0.50 -1.69 11.39
CA THR A 107 -0.14 -0.83 10.38
C THR A 107 -1.58 -0.48 10.76
N ASN A 108 -2.03 0.68 10.29
CA ASN A 108 -3.36 1.22 10.54
C ASN A 108 -4.22 1.11 9.26
N PRO A 109 -5.42 0.52 9.32
CA PRO A 109 -6.31 0.40 8.16
C PRO A 109 -6.99 1.71 7.72
N ASN A 110 -6.89 2.80 8.50
CA ASN A 110 -7.61 4.06 8.37
C ASN A 110 -9.15 3.89 8.39
N ILE A 111 -9.74 3.39 7.29
CA ILE A 111 -11.16 3.03 7.21
C ILE A 111 -11.35 1.63 6.64
N TYR A 112 -10.75 1.29 5.49
CA TYR A 112 -10.99 0.04 4.75
C TYR A 112 -9.74 -0.85 4.58
N GLY A 113 -8.60 -0.42 5.12
CA GLY A 113 -7.33 -1.11 4.92
C GLY A 113 -7.12 -2.32 5.83
N THR A 114 -5.85 -2.68 5.94
CA THR A 114 -5.35 -3.84 6.67
C THR A 114 -4.56 -3.43 7.91
N SER A 115 -4.98 -3.90 9.08
CA SER A 115 -4.16 -3.86 10.29
C SER A 115 -3.25 -5.07 10.35
N LEU A 116 -1.95 -4.85 10.25
CA LEU A 116 -0.97 -5.92 10.32
C LEU A 116 -0.57 -6.13 11.78
N ILE A 117 -0.95 -7.26 12.37
CA ILE A 117 -0.72 -7.54 13.79
C ILE A 117 0.44 -8.53 13.91
N TYR A 118 1.41 -8.26 14.78
CA TYR A 118 2.48 -9.21 15.11
C TYR A 118 2.36 -9.72 16.54
N ASP A 119 2.48 -11.02 16.73
CA ASP A 119 2.56 -11.63 18.07
C ASP A 119 3.96 -12.19 18.35
N THR A 120 4.54 -11.76 19.47
CA THR A 120 5.88 -12.19 19.90
C THR A 120 5.93 -13.65 20.35
N VAL A 121 4.82 -14.24 20.80
CA VAL A 121 4.80 -15.64 21.25
C VAL A 121 4.82 -16.60 20.07
N THR A 122 3.91 -16.42 19.12
CA THR A 122 3.82 -17.26 17.91
C THR A 122 4.83 -16.86 16.83
N SER A 123 5.39 -15.65 16.90
CA SER A 123 6.27 -15.06 15.88
C SER A 123 5.64 -14.99 14.48
N LYS A 124 4.30 -14.84 14.44
CA LYS A 124 3.50 -14.73 13.21
C LYS A 124 2.97 -13.31 13.02
N LEU A 125 2.73 -12.95 11.76
CA LEU A 125 1.95 -11.78 11.34
C LEU A 125 0.55 -12.22 10.95
N LEU A 126 -0.45 -11.44 11.35
CA LEU A 126 -1.85 -11.58 10.98
C LEU A 126 -2.29 -10.30 10.24
N PRO A 127 -2.57 -10.35 8.93
CA PRO A 127 -3.23 -9.26 8.24
C PRO A 127 -4.73 -9.28 8.59
N TRP A 128 -5.18 -8.25 9.31
CA TRP A 128 -6.56 -8.09 9.74
C TRP A 128 -7.24 -7.01 8.89
N GLU A 129 -8.09 -7.41 7.96
CA GLU A 129 -8.88 -6.48 7.14
C GLU A 129 -9.95 -5.80 8.01
N ALA A 130 -9.92 -4.46 8.08
CA ALA A 130 -10.92 -3.71 8.85
C ALA A 130 -12.34 -3.87 8.28
N TRP A 131 -12.43 -4.13 6.97
CA TRP A 131 -13.66 -4.49 6.27
C TRP A 131 -13.44 -5.72 5.41
N GLY A 132 -14.30 -6.75 5.52
CA GLY A 132 -14.11 -8.03 4.86
C GLY A 132 -14.31 -9.21 5.82
N LYS A 133 -13.43 -10.19 5.72
CA LYS A 133 -13.54 -11.49 6.44
C LYS A 133 -13.66 -11.34 7.97
N HIS A 134 -13.16 -10.23 8.51
CA HIS A 134 -13.08 -9.99 9.95
C HIS A 134 -14.16 -9.05 10.51
N VAL A 135 -15.10 -8.58 9.66
CA VAL A 135 -16.18 -7.62 10.05
C VAL A 135 -17.22 -8.24 10.95
N ASP A 136 -17.52 -9.53 10.75
CA ASP A 136 -18.59 -10.21 11.47
C ASP A 136 -18.15 -10.72 12.86
N PHE A 137 -16.87 -10.59 13.21
CA PHE A 137 -16.42 -10.87 14.57
C PHE A 137 -16.70 -9.63 15.43
N GLU A 138 -17.61 -9.74 16.39
CA GLU A 138 -17.60 -8.83 17.53
C GLU A 138 -16.24 -9.02 18.21
N ILE A 139 -15.32 -8.09 17.97
CA ILE A 139 -13.93 -8.29 18.35
C ILE A 139 -13.82 -8.41 19.90
N ALA A 140 -14.82 -7.92 20.66
CA ALA A 140 -14.97 -8.14 22.10
C ALA A 140 -15.02 -9.62 22.53
N GLU A 141 -15.33 -10.56 21.62
CA GLU A 141 -15.33 -12.00 21.89
C GLU A 141 -13.97 -12.68 21.64
N MET A 142 -12.98 -11.95 21.09
CA MET A 142 -11.73 -12.53 20.58
C MET A 142 -10.54 -12.16 21.47
N GLU A 143 -10.32 -12.92 22.55
CA GLU A 143 -9.18 -12.70 23.47
C GLU A 143 -7.80 -12.91 22.79
N ASN A 144 -7.75 -13.67 21.68
CA ASN A 144 -6.54 -13.89 20.91
C ASN A 144 -6.82 -14.15 19.41
N PRO A 145 -6.66 -13.15 18.52
CA PRO A 145 -6.98 -13.32 17.11
C PRO A 145 -6.09 -14.36 16.40
N PHE A 146 -4.96 -14.73 16.99
CA PHE A 146 -4.05 -15.74 16.43
C PHE A 146 -4.51 -17.18 16.68
N GLU A 147 -5.41 -17.43 17.63
CA GLU A 147 -5.95 -18.77 17.90
C GLU A 147 -7.09 -19.13 16.93
N ASP A 148 -8.00 -18.20 16.66
CA ASP A 148 -9.15 -18.47 15.79
C ASP A 148 -8.89 -18.14 14.31
N CYS A 149 -7.88 -17.31 13.99
CA CYS A 149 -7.42 -17.05 12.62
C CYS A 149 -6.16 -17.84 12.25
N ASP A 150 -5.92 -19.03 12.82
CA ASP A 150 -4.67 -19.79 12.68
C ASP A 150 -4.30 -20.14 11.22
N GLY A 151 -5.24 -20.02 10.27
CA GLY A 151 -4.98 -20.14 8.82
C GLY A 151 -4.49 -18.87 8.12
N ASP A 152 -4.75 -17.70 8.70
CA ASP A 152 -4.39 -16.39 8.12
C ASP A 152 -3.07 -15.86 8.69
N ALA A 153 -2.76 -16.21 9.96
CA ALA A 153 -1.52 -15.84 10.61
C ALA A 153 -0.33 -16.66 10.05
N LYS A 154 0.65 -15.96 9.45
CA LYS A 154 1.81 -16.58 8.77
C LYS A 154 3.13 -16.02 9.28
N PRO A 155 4.26 -16.72 9.06
CA PRO A 155 5.58 -16.15 9.32
C PRO A 155 5.76 -14.80 8.62
N ALA A 156 6.43 -13.85 9.28
CA ALA A 156 6.54 -12.48 8.76
C ALA A 156 7.12 -12.41 7.34
N GLY A 157 8.08 -13.29 7.04
CA GLY A 157 8.70 -13.38 5.73
C GLY A 157 7.79 -13.94 4.63
N GLU A 158 6.65 -14.56 4.92
CA GLU A 158 5.70 -14.97 3.87
C GLU A 158 4.84 -13.78 3.42
N ILE A 159 4.32 -13.00 4.37
CA ILE A 159 3.46 -11.85 4.09
C ILE A 159 4.28 -10.71 3.48
N LEU A 160 5.35 -10.27 4.17
CA LEU A 160 6.11 -9.10 3.73
C LEU A 160 6.87 -9.35 2.41
N LYS A 161 7.37 -10.57 2.15
CA LYS A 161 7.99 -10.87 0.84
C LYS A 161 6.99 -10.81 -0.31
N SER A 162 5.73 -11.20 -0.07
CA SER A 162 4.68 -11.06 -1.07
C SER A 162 4.45 -9.59 -1.42
N TRP A 163 4.38 -8.71 -0.41
CA TRP A 163 4.21 -7.27 -0.63
C TRP A 163 5.42 -6.64 -1.31
N ILE A 164 6.63 -6.97 -0.84
CA ILE A 164 7.90 -6.55 -1.47
C ILE A 164 7.94 -6.98 -2.94
N GLY A 165 7.55 -8.23 -3.24
CA GLY A 165 7.48 -8.73 -4.61
C GLY A 165 6.50 -7.94 -5.49
N ASN A 166 5.34 -7.55 -4.96
CA ASN A 166 4.38 -6.73 -5.70
C ASN A 166 4.94 -5.33 -6.03
N PHE A 167 5.70 -4.73 -5.11
CA PHE A 167 6.40 -3.46 -5.37
C PHE A 167 7.54 -3.62 -6.36
N ILE A 168 8.38 -4.66 -6.20
CA ILE A 168 9.49 -4.94 -7.13
C ILE A 168 8.98 -5.12 -8.55
N THR A 169 7.92 -5.91 -8.72
CA THR A 169 7.33 -6.18 -10.03
C THR A 169 6.47 -5.03 -10.56
N LEU A 170 6.31 -3.94 -9.79
CA LEU A 170 5.41 -2.82 -10.09
C LEU A 170 3.97 -3.29 -10.33
N ALA A 171 3.55 -4.38 -9.70
CA ALA A 171 2.13 -4.73 -9.60
C ALA A 171 1.41 -3.73 -8.69
N TRP A 172 2.12 -3.21 -7.68
CA TRP A 172 1.72 -2.09 -6.84
C TRP A 172 2.61 -0.90 -7.18
N VAL A 173 2.02 0.16 -7.72
CA VAL A 173 2.72 1.30 -8.32
C VAL A 173 2.56 2.53 -7.43
N PRO A 174 3.63 3.05 -6.81
CA PRO A 174 3.57 4.34 -6.15
C PRO A 174 3.31 5.48 -7.14
N PHE A 175 2.25 6.25 -6.90
CA PHE A 175 1.82 7.38 -7.72
C PHE A 175 1.33 8.52 -6.83
N GLY A 176 2.11 9.60 -6.74
CA GLY A 176 1.83 10.70 -5.80
C GLY A 176 1.75 10.18 -4.36
N ASP A 177 0.67 10.53 -3.67
CA ASP A 177 0.42 10.09 -2.30
C ASP A 177 -0.36 8.76 -2.22
N GLN A 178 -0.36 7.96 -3.28
CA GLN A 178 -1.14 6.72 -3.39
C GLN A 178 -0.30 5.55 -3.90
N ILE A 179 -0.82 4.34 -3.70
CA ILE A 179 -0.28 3.12 -4.30
C ILE A 179 -1.40 2.51 -5.14
N VAL A 180 -1.17 2.42 -6.45
CA VAL A 180 -2.17 2.04 -7.43
C VAL A 180 -1.93 0.62 -7.91
N VAL A 181 -3.02 -0.13 -8.08
CA VAL A 181 -3.00 -1.50 -8.62
C VAL A 181 -3.77 -1.59 -9.92
N GLU A 182 -3.44 -2.57 -10.74
CA GLU A 182 -4.23 -2.88 -11.93
C GLU A 182 -5.64 -3.31 -11.50
N PRO A 183 -6.70 -2.68 -12.02
CA PRO A 183 -8.08 -3.11 -11.77
C PRO A 183 -8.33 -4.58 -12.11
N ASP A 184 -9.18 -5.24 -11.32
CA ASP A 184 -9.56 -6.63 -11.58
C ASP A 184 -10.61 -6.76 -12.69
N GLU A 185 -10.62 -7.90 -13.39
CA GLU A 185 -11.51 -8.09 -14.55
C GLU A 185 -12.99 -7.98 -14.19
N ASP A 186 -13.40 -8.49 -13.03
CA ASP A 186 -14.79 -8.43 -12.56
C ASP A 186 -15.20 -7.00 -12.19
N GLU A 187 -14.31 -6.26 -11.53
CA GLU A 187 -14.51 -4.83 -11.19
C GLU A 187 -14.70 -3.98 -12.45
N VAL A 188 -13.84 -4.20 -13.45
CA VAL A 188 -13.91 -3.50 -14.74
C VAL A 188 -15.22 -3.80 -15.47
N ARG A 189 -15.70 -5.05 -15.41
CA ARG A 189 -16.99 -5.44 -16.02
C ARG A 189 -18.18 -4.78 -15.34
N ASP A 190 -18.13 -4.61 -14.02
CA ASP A 190 -19.17 -3.91 -13.26
C ASP A 190 -19.15 -2.40 -13.53
N ALA A 191 -17.96 -1.81 -13.68
CA ALA A 191 -17.76 -0.40 -13.99
C ALA A 191 -18.42 0.05 -15.31
N MET A 192 -18.52 -0.83 -16.31
CA MET A 192 -19.14 -0.54 -17.60
C MET A 192 -20.63 -0.11 -17.51
N ARG A 193 -21.26 -0.20 -16.33
CA ARG A 193 -22.67 0.19 -16.14
C ARG A 193 -22.86 1.56 -15.50
N ASP A 194 -21.81 2.14 -14.95
CA ASP A 194 -21.86 3.37 -14.18
C ASP A 194 -20.75 4.34 -14.62
N ALA A 195 -21.15 5.57 -14.98
CA ALA A 195 -20.23 6.57 -15.51
C ALA A 195 -19.23 7.08 -14.47
N ASP A 196 -19.61 7.14 -13.20
CA ASP A 196 -18.72 7.57 -12.11
C ASP A 196 -17.67 6.50 -11.85
N VAL A 197 -18.11 5.24 -11.75
CA VAL A 197 -17.22 4.09 -11.53
C VAL A 197 -16.28 3.88 -12.72
N MET A 198 -16.78 4.00 -13.96
CA MET A 198 -15.94 3.88 -15.15
C MET A 198 -14.82 4.94 -15.20
N VAL A 199 -15.11 6.19 -14.82
CA VAL A 199 -14.11 7.27 -14.81
C VAL A 199 -13.04 7.00 -13.75
N GLN A 200 -13.43 6.46 -12.58
CA GLN A 200 -12.47 6.04 -11.55
C GLN A 200 -11.52 4.97 -12.06
N TYR A 201 -12.02 3.90 -12.69
CA TYR A 201 -11.16 2.85 -13.24
C TYR A 201 -10.32 3.31 -14.44
N GLN A 202 -10.82 4.23 -15.25
CA GLN A 202 -10.02 4.87 -16.30
C GLN A 202 -8.84 5.63 -15.69
N ALA A 203 -9.08 6.44 -14.64
CA ALA A 203 -8.02 7.13 -13.90
C ALA A 203 -7.01 6.12 -13.33
N GLN A 204 -7.52 5.06 -12.68
CA GLN A 204 -6.69 4.02 -12.08
C GLN A 204 -5.80 3.30 -13.10
N PHE A 205 -6.32 2.98 -14.30
CA PHE A 205 -5.50 2.39 -15.37
C PHE A 205 -4.40 3.33 -15.84
N ILE A 206 -4.69 4.63 -15.96
CA ILE A 206 -3.68 5.63 -16.34
C ILE A 206 -2.62 5.76 -15.24
N GLN A 207 -3.03 5.91 -13.99
CA GLN A 207 -2.12 6.00 -12.85
C GLN A 207 -1.28 4.73 -12.71
N TRP A 208 -1.86 3.55 -12.90
CA TRP A 208 -1.11 2.29 -12.89
C TRP A 208 -0.08 2.20 -14.02
N SER A 209 -0.39 2.73 -15.20
CA SER A 209 0.54 2.79 -16.33
C SER A 209 1.77 3.67 -16.09
N PHE A 210 1.76 4.48 -15.02
CA PHE A 210 2.94 5.20 -14.54
C PHE A 210 4.14 4.28 -14.26
N ARG A 211 3.92 2.96 -14.09
CA ARG A 211 5.00 1.97 -14.02
C ARG A 211 5.96 2.01 -15.22
N ASP A 212 5.49 2.43 -16.40
CA ASP A 212 6.33 2.61 -17.58
C ASP A 212 7.45 3.65 -17.33
N VAL A 213 7.19 4.66 -16.50
CA VAL A 213 8.18 5.67 -16.10
C VAL A 213 9.30 5.06 -15.27
N TYR A 214 8.95 4.20 -14.29
CA TYR A 214 9.94 3.47 -13.50
C TYR A 214 10.82 2.58 -14.39
N MET A 215 10.19 1.81 -15.29
CA MET A 215 10.91 0.90 -16.19
C MET A 215 11.80 1.66 -17.18
N ALA A 216 11.32 2.79 -17.74
CA ALA A 216 12.11 3.64 -18.62
C ALA A 216 13.31 4.30 -17.89
N ALA A 217 13.16 4.60 -16.60
CA ALA A 217 14.23 5.11 -15.75
C ALA A 217 15.20 4.01 -15.23
N GLY A 218 15.03 2.76 -15.65
CA GLY A 218 15.97 1.66 -15.39
C GLY A 218 15.56 0.69 -14.28
N TRP A 219 14.32 0.76 -13.78
CA TRP A 219 13.80 -0.23 -12.84
C TRP A 219 13.52 -1.57 -13.53
N ASP A 220 14.09 -2.67 -13.02
CA ASP A 220 13.83 -4.01 -13.53
C ASP A 220 12.62 -4.65 -12.82
N ALA A 221 11.44 -4.53 -13.42
CA ALA A 221 10.20 -5.12 -12.93
C ALA A 221 10.14 -6.66 -13.04
N THR A 222 11.17 -7.29 -13.62
CA THR A 222 11.28 -8.77 -13.70
C THR A 222 12.24 -9.35 -12.67
N ALA A 223 12.89 -8.50 -11.87
CA ALA A 223 13.80 -8.92 -10.82
C ALA A 223 13.11 -9.68 -9.68
N GLU A 224 13.85 -10.58 -9.03
CA GLU A 224 13.38 -11.33 -7.86
C GLU A 224 13.67 -10.59 -6.54
N ASP A 225 14.57 -9.60 -6.56
CA ASP A 225 15.01 -8.85 -5.38
C ASP A 225 15.26 -7.36 -5.68
N LEU A 226 15.26 -6.55 -4.61
CA LEU A 226 15.41 -5.10 -4.68
C LEU A 226 16.77 -4.66 -5.24
N GLU A 227 17.85 -5.38 -4.91
CA GLU A 227 19.19 -5.04 -5.37
C GLU A 227 19.27 -5.12 -6.89
N THR A 228 18.69 -6.18 -7.48
CA THR A 228 18.62 -6.36 -8.92
C THR A 228 17.65 -5.36 -9.56
N ALA A 229 16.46 -5.17 -8.96
CA ALA A 229 15.44 -4.26 -9.47
C ALA A 229 15.92 -2.81 -9.60
N SER A 230 16.67 -2.33 -8.60
CA SER A 230 17.11 -0.94 -8.50
C SER A 230 18.51 -0.66 -9.07
N LYS A 231 19.21 -1.70 -9.54
CA LYS A 231 20.63 -1.64 -9.90
C LYS A 231 20.97 -0.54 -10.92
N ASP A 232 20.13 -0.42 -11.95
CA ASP A 232 20.32 0.50 -13.07
C ASP A 232 19.30 1.67 -13.02
N PHE A 233 18.55 1.80 -11.92
CA PHE A 233 17.54 2.84 -11.74
C PHE A 233 18.18 4.21 -11.47
N ASP A 234 17.88 5.20 -12.30
CA ASP A 234 18.36 6.56 -12.16
C ASP A 234 17.26 7.48 -11.61
N ILE A 235 17.42 7.88 -10.34
CA ILE A 235 16.47 8.74 -9.62
C ILE A 235 16.32 10.12 -10.29
N VAL A 236 17.40 10.67 -10.85
CA VAL A 236 17.36 12.00 -11.50
C VAL A 236 16.58 11.91 -12.81
N GLU A 237 16.82 10.85 -13.57
CA GLU A 237 16.08 10.60 -14.81
C GLU A 237 14.61 10.27 -14.53
N PHE A 238 14.33 9.47 -13.49
CA PHE A 238 12.98 9.20 -13.03
C PHE A 238 12.21 10.48 -12.71
N ALA A 239 12.79 11.39 -11.91
CA ALA A 239 12.13 12.65 -11.57
C ALA A 239 11.83 13.52 -12.79
N ARG A 240 12.73 13.52 -13.79
CA ARG A 240 12.51 14.22 -15.07
C ARG A 240 11.36 13.58 -15.85
N MET A 241 11.38 12.25 -16.02
CA MET A 241 10.36 11.51 -16.75
C MET A 241 9.00 11.57 -16.04
N GLN A 242 8.96 11.59 -14.72
CA GLN A 242 7.73 11.77 -13.94
C GLN A 242 7.06 13.10 -14.27
N ALA A 243 7.81 14.20 -14.24
CA ALA A 243 7.27 15.52 -14.54
C ALA A 243 6.77 15.60 -15.99
N GLU A 244 7.54 15.08 -16.94
CA GLU A 244 7.13 15.02 -18.35
C GLU A 244 5.87 14.16 -18.55
N TRP A 245 5.81 12.98 -17.93
CA TRP A 245 4.65 12.10 -18.03
C TRP A 245 3.38 12.76 -17.47
N LEU A 246 3.47 13.47 -16.34
CA LEU A 246 2.34 14.19 -15.75
C LEU A 246 1.83 15.29 -16.68
N ASP A 247 2.73 16.14 -17.19
CA ASP A 247 2.38 17.24 -18.09
C ASP A 247 1.76 16.72 -19.40
N GLU A 248 2.38 15.71 -20.03
CA GLU A 248 1.89 15.12 -21.29
C GLU A 248 0.55 14.41 -21.09
N THR A 249 0.39 13.66 -20.01
CA THR A 249 -0.85 12.94 -19.72
C THR A 249 -1.99 13.93 -19.42
N GLU A 250 -1.73 14.98 -18.64
CA GLU A 250 -2.74 16.01 -18.36
C GLU A 250 -3.16 16.76 -19.64
N GLU A 251 -2.23 17.06 -20.55
CA GLU A 251 -2.55 17.66 -21.85
C GLU A 251 -3.47 16.75 -22.67
N VAL A 252 -3.12 15.46 -22.79
CA VAL A 252 -3.94 14.46 -23.50
C VAL A 252 -5.32 14.34 -22.87
N LEU A 253 -5.43 14.29 -21.55
CA LEU A 253 -6.70 14.18 -20.83
C LEU A 253 -7.60 15.41 -21.01
N ASN A 254 -7.02 16.61 -20.98
CA ASN A 254 -7.75 17.86 -21.22
C ASN A 254 -8.29 17.91 -22.66
N VAL A 255 -7.45 17.58 -23.65
CA VAL A 255 -7.87 17.52 -25.06
C VAL A 255 -8.95 16.44 -25.27
N ALA A 256 -8.77 15.27 -24.65
CA ALA A 256 -9.73 14.18 -24.71
C ALA A 256 -11.09 14.58 -24.14
N TYR A 257 -11.11 15.32 -23.03
CA TYR A 257 -12.34 15.83 -22.44
C TYR A 257 -13.01 16.88 -23.33
N GLU A 258 -12.28 17.88 -23.83
CA GLU A 258 -12.82 18.93 -24.70
C GLU A 258 -13.40 18.38 -26.00
N GLN A 259 -12.74 17.41 -26.59
CA GLN A 259 -13.12 16.80 -27.86
C GLN A 259 -13.98 15.55 -27.69
N GLN A 260 -14.31 15.16 -26.46
CA GLN A 260 -15.12 13.99 -26.14
C GLN A 260 -14.57 12.70 -26.78
N TRP A 261 -13.26 12.47 -26.62
CA TRP A 261 -12.61 11.28 -27.14
C TRP A 261 -13.15 10.02 -26.45
N PRO A 262 -13.36 8.92 -27.20
CA PRO A 262 -13.64 7.63 -26.58
C PRO A 262 -12.40 7.11 -25.86
N TRP A 263 -12.60 6.28 -24.84
CA TRP A 263 -11.53 5.67 -24.04
C TRP A 263 -10.45 4.97 -24.88
N GLN A 264 -10.87 4.23 -25.91
CA GLN A 264 -9.94 3.57 -26.84
C GLN A 264 -8.93 4.57 -27.43
N LYS A 265 -9.36 5.77 -27.80
CA LYS A 265 -8.46 6.79 -28.33
C LYS A 265 -7.51 7.30 -27.25
N ILE A 266 -8.02 7.57 -26.04
CA ILE A 266 -7.20 8.03 -24.91
C ILE A 266 -6.06 7.04 -24.64
N ARG A 267 -6.35 5.74 -24.48
CA ARG A 267 -5.32 4.72 -24.26
C ARG A 267 -4.28 4.66 -25.38
N MET A 268 -4.72 4.76 -26.64
CA MET A 268 -3.81 4.66 -27.78
C MET A 268 -2.90 5.88 -27.91
N GLU A 269 -3.36 7.06 -27.50
CA GLU A 269 -2.55 8.29 -27.49
C GLU A 269 -1.57 8.31 -26.31
N LEU A 270 -1.98 7.83 -25.13
CA LEU A 270 -1.07 7.67 -23.98
C LEU A 270 -0.04 6.54 -24.18
N GLY A 271 -0.36 5.53 -24.99
CA GLY A 271 0.60 4.51 -25.40
C GLY A 271 0.99 3.53 -24.29
N GLY A 272 2.23 3.04 -24.34
CA GLY A 272 2.82 2.19 -23.30
C GLY A 272 2.06 0.88 -23.03
N GLU A 273 2.16 0.40 -21.79
CA GLU A 273 1.40 -0.76 -21.32
C GLU A 273 -0.11 -0.52 -21.39
N LEU A 274 -0.57 0.72 -21.19
CA LEU A 274 -2.00 1.06 -21.23
C LEU A 274 -2.64 0.76 -22.60
N ALA A 275 -1.93 0.99 -23.70
CA ALA A 275 -2.42 0.69 -25.06
C ALA A 275 -2.60 -0.83 -25.29
N GLU A 276 -1.74 -1.64 -24.66
CA GLU A 276 -1.68 -3.10 -24.85
C GLU A 276 -2.48 -3.89 -23.81
N ASN A 277 -2.79 -3.28 -22.66
CA ASN A 277 -3.46 -3.93 -21.54
C ASN A 277 -4.84 -4.50 -21.92
N GLN A 278 -5.05 -5.79 -21.65
CA GLN A 278 -6.28 -6.50 -22.00
C GLN A 278 -7.48 -6.07 -21.15
N ARG A 279 -7.29 -5.79 -19.86
CA ARG A 279 -8.36 -5.37 -18.96
C ARG A 279 -8.79 -3.94 -19.27
N ALA A 280 -7.84 -3.05 -19.55
CA ALA A 280 -8.13 -1.67 -19.96
C ALA A 280 -8.96 -1.62 -21.26
N ARG A 281 -8.77 -2.56 -22.19
CA ARG A 281 -9.58 -2.69 -23.41
C ARG A 281 -11.03 -3.08 -23.15
N LEU A 282 -11.35 -3.70 -22.01
CA LEU A 282 -12.73 -4.00 -21.66
C LEU A 282 -13.56 -2.73 -21.50
N LEU A 283 -12.93 -1.61 -21.14
CA LEU A 283 -13.55 -0.29 -21.05
C LEU A 283 -13.67 0.44 -22.39
N ASP A 284 -13.19 -0.13 -23.51
CA ASP A 284 -13.30 0.50 -24.84
C ASP A 284 -14.78 0.64 -25.29
N ALA A 285 -15.69 -0.09 -24.63
CA ALA A 285 -17.14 -0.09 -24.84
C ALA A 285 -17.81 -0.47 -23.48
N VAL A 286 -18.95 0.01 -22.97
CA VAL A 286 -20.01 0.94 -23.41
C VAL A 286 -20.58 1.63 -22.16
N ILE A 287 -20.86 2.93 -22.24
CA ILE A 287 -22.07 3.49 -21.61
C ILE A 287 -22.92 4.06 -22.77
N GLY A 288 -24.24 3.80 -22.74
CA GLY A 288 -25.15 3.76 -23.90
C GLY A 288 -25.43 5.08 -24.64
N ASP A 289 -26.54 5.12 -25.40
CA ASP A 289 -26.92 6.26 -26.26
C ASP A 289 -26.87 7.60 -25.49
N GLY A 290 -25.94 8.48 -25.88
CA GLY A 290 -25.78 9.81 -25.31
C GLY A 290 -24.75 9.95 -24.19
N TYR A 291 -23.95 8.92 -23.89
CA TYR A 291 -22.82 9.05 -22.96
C TYR A 291 -21.84 10.15 -23.39
N GLN A 292 -21.42 10.97 -22.43
CA GLN A 292 -20.38 11.98 -22.58
C GLN A 292 -19.21 11.62 -21.65
N GLN A 293 -18.00 11.69 -22.20
CA GLN A 293 -16.78 11.47 -21.44
C GLN A 293 -16.68 12.53 -20.35
N ARG A 294 -16.56 12.09 -19.09
CA ARG A 294 -16.26 13.00 -17.99
C ARG A 294 -14.76 13.27 -17.93
N ARG A 295 -14.41 14.38 -17.30
CA ARG A 295 -13.01 14.71 -17.05
C ARG A 295 -12.42 13.64 -16.14
N ILE A 296 -11.31 13.06 -16.56
CA ILE A 296 -10.49 12.17 -15.75
C ILE A 296 -9.48 13.06 -15.04
N GLU A 297 -9.39 12.93 -13.73
CA GLU A 297 -8.42 13.65 -12.89
C GLU A 297 -7.39 12.63 -12.40
N LEU A 298 -6.12 13.04 -12.39
CA LEU A 298 -4.99 12.24 -11.92
C LEU A 298 -4.66 12.56 -10.47
#